data_AF-T1D1A1-F1
#
_entry.id   AF-T1D1A1-F1
#
_cell.length_a   1.000
_cell.length_b   1.000
_cell.length_c   1.000
_cell.angle_alpha   90.00
_cell.angle_beta   90.00
_cell.angle_gamma   90.00
#
_symmetry.space_group_name_H-M   'P 1'
#
loop_
_entity.id
_entity.type
_entity.pdbx_description
1 polymer ?
#
loop_
_entity_poly.entity_id
_entity_poly.type
_entity_poly.pdbx_seq_one_letter_code
_entity_poly.pdbx_strand_id
1 'polypeptide(L)' 'MDVPSFDEVTVREALLNAVAHRDYRDGRSVFVRQWARRLEVVSPGGLPAGITPENILDQQNPRNRRLAEA' A
#
# COMPACT_ATOMS: atom_id res chain seq x y z
N MET A 1 5.71 -29.15 4.96
CA MET A 1 6.33 -27.92 4.44
C MET A 1 5.18 -27.01 4.07
N ASP A 2 4.97 -25.95 4.83
CA ASP A 2 3.92 -24.98 4.53
C ASP A 2 4.34 -24.13 3.33
N VAL A 3 3.53 -24.15 2.27
CA VAL A 3 3.71 -23.29 1.11
C VAL A 3 2.85 -22.04 1.35
N PRO A 4 3.45 -20.84 1.43
CA PRO A 4 2.69 -19.60 1.59
C PRO A 4 1.68 -19.42 0.45
N SER A 5 0.46 -18.97 0.77
CA SER A 5 -0.55 -18.67 -0.25
C SER A 5 -0.17 -17.47 -1.15
N PHE A 6 0.73 -16.62 -0.67
CA PHE A 6 1.24 -15.43 -1.36
C PHE A 6 2.74 -15.31 -1.14
N ASP A 7 3.43 -14.69 -2.10
CA ASP A 7 4.85 -14.34 -1.96
C ASP A 7 5.05 -13.31 -0.84
N GLU A 8 5.96 -13.61 0.08
CA GLU A 8 6.21 -12.78 1.27
C GLU A 8 6.67 -11.37 0.92
N VAL A 9 7.56 -11.25 -0.09
CA VAL A 9 8.09 -9.97 -0.54
C VAL A 9 6.94 -9.09 -1.04
N THR A 10 6.09 -9.63 -1.91
CA THR A 10 4.91 -8.94 -2.45
C THR A 10 3.97 -8.46 -1.35
N VAL A 11 3.69 -9.30 -0.35
CA VAL A 11 2.82 -8.92 0.78
C VAL A 11 3.45 -7.81 1.61
N ARG A 12 4.74 -7.92 1.91
CA ARG A 12 5.48 -6.90 2.68
C ARG A 12 5.47 -5.55 1.96
N GLU A 13 5.79 -5.51 0.67
CA GLU A 13 5.81 -4.26 -0.10
C GLU A 13 4.41 -3.62 -0.20
N ALA A 14 3.35 -4.43 -0.38
CA ALA A 14 1.98 -3.93 -0.41
C ALA A 14 1.59 -3.28 0.93
N LEU A 15 1.98 -3.87 2.07
CA LEU A 15 1.74 -3.32 3.39
C LEU A 15 2.58 -2.06 3.65
N LEU A 16 3.86 -2.06 3.27
CA LEU A 16 4.73 -0.90 3.38
C LEU A 16 4.15 0.30 2.61
N ASN A 17 3.74 0.10 1.36
CA ASN A 17 3.12 1.14 0.55
C ASN A 17 1.84 1.67 1.21
N ALA A 18 0.99 0.78 1.74
CA ALA A 18 -0.25 1.17 2.40
C ALA A 18 -0.01 2.03 3.65
N VAL A 19 1.04 1.74 4.44
CA VAL A 19 1.38 2.48 5.66
C VAL A 19 2.12 3.79 5.34
N ALA A 20 3.09 3.76 4.42
CA ALA A 20 3.89 4.93 4.07
C ALA A 20 3.04 6.02 3.36
N HIS A 21 2.14 5.61 2.47
CA HIS A 21 1.33 6.53 1.66
C HIS A 21 -0.08 6.81 2.21
N ARG A 22 -0.41 6.25 3.39
CA ARG A 22 -1.64 6.54 4.13
C ARG A 22 -1.82 8.05 4.33
N ASP A 23 -3.02 8.57 4.10
CA ASP A 23 -3.37 9.92 4.58
C ASP A 23 -3.61 9.88 6.09
N TYR A 24 -2.65 10.34 6.88
CA TYR A 24 -2.74 10.35 8.35
C TYR A 24 -3.70 11.39 8.91
N ARG A 25 -4.21 12.31 8.07
CA ARG A 25 -5.27 13.24 8.46
C ARG A 25 -6.66 12.57 8.45
N ASP A 26 -6.75 11.41 7.78
CA ASP A 26 -7.94 10.56 7.78
C ASP A 26 -7.86 9.56 8.94
N GLY A 27 -8.90 9.48 9.76
CA GLY A 27 -8.99 8.57 10.91
C GLY A 27 -9.20 7.10 10.53
N ARG A 28 -9.48 6.78 9.26
CA ARG A 28 -9.73 5.41 8.80
C ARG A 28 -8.46 4.54 8.83
N SER A 29 -8.59 3.27 9.18
CA SER A 29 -7.46 2.32 9.20
C SER A 29 -7.06 1.84 7.80
N VAL A 30 -5.86 1.28 7.69
CA VAL A 30 -5.53 0.38 6.58
C VAL A 30 -6.29 -0.93 6.79
N PHE A 31 -7.02 -1.40 5.78
CA PHE A 31 -7.74 -2.67 5.82
C PHE A 31 -7.04 -3.70 4.95
N VAL A 32 -6.83 -4.89 5.53
CA VAL A 32 -6.30 -6.06 4.81
C VAL A 32 -7.39 -7.12 4.77
N ARG A 33 -7.75 -7.56 3.56
CA ARG A 33 -8.77 -8.59 3.31
C ARG A 33 -8.14 -9.74 2.55
N GLN A 34 -8.27 -10.94 3.09
CA GLN A 34 -7.71 -12.16 2.49
C GLN A 34 -8.82 -13.14 2.11
N TRP A 35 -8.70 -13.67 0.89
CA TRP A 35 -9.42 -14.82 0.38
C TRP A 35 -8.43 -15.88 -0.10
N ALA A 36 -8.91 -17.06 -0.45
CA ALA A 36 -8.06 -18.20 -0.84
C ALA A 36 -7.03 -17.89 -1.94
N ARG A 37 -7.33 -16.95 -2.86
CA ARG A 37 -6.44 -16.58 -3.98
C ARG A 37 -6.32 -15.07 -4.20
N ARG A 38 -6.72 -14.25 -3.22
CA ARG A 38 -6.69 -12.79 -3.31
C ARG A 38 -6.32 -12.19 -1.97
N LEU A 39 -5.36 -11.27 -1.98
CA LEU A 39 -5.10 -10.35 -0.88
C LEU A 39 -5.43 -8.94 -1.38
N GLU A 40 -6.18 -8.19 -0.59
CA GLU A 40 -6.51 -6.80 -0.88
C GLU A 40 -6.09 -5.92 0.29
N VAL A 41 -5.34 -4.88 -0.04
CA VAL A 41 -4.86 -3.88 0.92
C VAL A 41 -5.44 -2.53 0.53
N VAL A 42 -6.20 -1.92 1.43
CA VAL A 42 -6.88 -0.64 1.20
C VAL A 42 -6.38 0.38 2.22
N SER A 43 -5.77 1.46 1.76
CA SER A 43 -5.37 2.60 2.60
C SER A 43 -6.21 3.84 2.30
N PRO A 44 -6.50 4.69 3.30
CA PRO A 44 -7.20 5.95 3.07
C PRO A 44 -6.30 6.97 2.35
N GLY A 45 -6.93 7.84 1.55
CA GLY A 45 -6.26 8.97 0.90
C GLY A 45 -6.21 8.91 -0.63
N GLY A 46 -6.45 7.75 -1.27
CA GLY A 46 -6.42 7.63 -2.73
C GLY A 46 -5.05 7.95 -3.34
N LEU A 47 -4.99 8.29 -4.64
CA LEU A 47 -3.73 8.67 -5.29
C LEU A 47 -3.39 10.16 -5.06
N PRO A 48 -2.12 10.52 -4.84
CA PRO A 48 -1.70 11.92 -4.75
C PRO A 48 -2.02 12.70 -6.02
N ALA A 49 -2.10 14.03 -5.94
CA ALA A 49 -2.30 14.86 -7.12
C ALA A 49 -1.20 14.60 -8.16
N GLY A 50 -1.61 14.35 -9.42
CA GLY A 50 -0.70 14.01 -10.51
C GLY A 50 -0.37 12.51 -10.63
N ILE A 51 -0.74 11.67 -9.66
CA ILE A 51 -0.57 10.22 -9.73
C ILE A 51 -1.87 9.55 -10.19
N THR A 52 -1.75 8.65 -11.15
CA THR A 52 -2.84 7.88 -11.73
C THR A 52 -2.47 6.39 -11.75
N PRO A 53 -3.43 5.46 -11.91
CA PRO A 53 -3.13 4.04 -12.02
C PRO A 53 -2.17 3.70 -13.16
N GLU A 54 -2.14 4.52 -14.21
CA GLU A 54 -1.29 4.35 -15.38
C GLU A 54 0.16 4.78 -15.15
N ASN A 55 0.43 5.66 -14.17
CA ASN A 55 1.76 6.22 -13.93
C ASN A 55 2.39 5.87 -12.58
N ILE A 56 1.65 5.19 -11.70
CA ILE A 56 2.07 4.91 -10.31
C ILE A 56 3.34 4.06 -10.19
N LEU A 57 3.67 3.29 -11.23
CA LEU A 57 4.88 2.48 -11.27
C LEU A 57 6.15 3.31 -11.56
N ASP A 58 5.99 4.42 -12.29
CA ASP A 58 7.11 5.24 -12.78
C ASP A 58 7.23 6.58 -12.05
N GLN A 59 6.16 7.03 -11.38
CA GLN A 59 6.10 8.30 -10.69
C GLN A 59 5.75 8.14 -9.21
N GLN A 60 6.52 8.78 -8.35
CA GLN A 60 6.29 8.77 -6.91
C GLN A 60 6.11 10.19 -6.37
N ASN A 61 5.06 10.39 -5.57
CA ASN A 61 4.81 11.62 -4.84
C ASN A 61 4.45 11.29 -3.38
N PRO A 62 5.43 11.10 -2.49
CA PRO A 62 5.18 10.66 -1.13
C PRO A 62 4.47 11.74 -0.31
N ARG A 63 3.28 11.40 0.21
CA ARG A 63 2.52 12.30 1.11
C ARG A 63 3.23 12.55 2.43
N ASN A 64 3.93 11.53 2.94
CA ASN A 64 4.62 11.58 4.22
C ASN A 64 6.10 11.25 4.01
N ARG A 65 6.88 12.25 3.59
CA ARG A 65 8.29 12.06 3.24
C ARG A 65 9.12 11.36 4.34
N ARG A 66 8.91 11.73 5.61
CA ARG A 66 9.61 11.13 6.76
C ARG A 66 9.28 9.65 7.01
N LEU A 67 8.11 9.17 6.58
CA LEU A 67 7.73 7.76 6.70
C LEU A 67 8.19 6.94 5.49
N ALA A 68 8.42 7.58 4.35
CA ALA A 68 8.90 6.93 3.14
C ALA A 68 10.44 6.79 3.10
N GLU A 69 11.16 7.62 3.87
CA GLU A 69 12.63 7.62 3.94
C GLU A 69 13.19 6.83 5.14
N ALA A 70 12.34 6.25 6.00
CA ALA A 70 12.71 5.50 7.20
C ALA A 70 12.84 3.99 6.91
#